data_AF-A0AAP9ERK2-F1
#
_entry.id   AF-A0AAP9ERK2-F1
#
_cell.length_a   1.000
_cell.length_b   1.000
_cell.length_c   1.000
_cell.angle_alpha   90.00
_cell.angle_beta   90.00
_cell.angle_gamma   90.00
#
_symmetry.space_group_name_H-M   'P 1'
#
loop_
_entity.id
_entity.type
_entity.pdbx_description
1 polymer ?
#
loop_
_entity_poly.entity_id
_entity_poly.type
_entity_poly.pdbx_seq_one_letter_code
_entity_poly.pdbx_strand_id
1 'polypeptide(L)'
;MSHLAGKKRMPSIDYLTSDPDLHLLLEDGALIRAARWQGHHALFMLPEIPHHLWIVSRQNSHFSPFEERGVLIGDITFYDQFGAHRLTSHLTSVPGKGWGPREGSLSRWTSGRALLEFDCSPNSTAGILSMEVCSTGPYRLWPHEEPQPPAV
;
A
#
# COMPACT_ATOMS: atom_id res chain seq x y z
N MET A 1 46.45 -17.17 18.40
CA MET A 1 45.13 -17.64 17.95
C MET A 1 44.24 -17.80 19.18
N SER A 2 43.13 -17.09 19.29
CA SER A 2 41.97 -17.51 20.07
C SER A 2 40.77 -16.61 19.77
N HIS A 3 39.65 -17.28 19.57
CA HIS A 3 38.44 -16.90 18.85
C HIS A 3 37.63 -15.77 19.50
N LEU A 4 36.94 -15.00 18.63
CA LEU A 4 35.91 -14.02 18.95
C LEU A 4 34.83 -14.61 19.87
N ALA A 5 34.55 -13.89 20.96
CA ALA A 5 33.32 -14.07 21.74
C ALA A 5 32.11 -13.72 20.87
N GLY A 6 31.29 -14.72 20.58
CA GLY A 6 30.03 -14.55 19.87
C GLY A 6 29.10 -13.62 20.66
N LYS A 7 28.82 -12.43 20.12
CA LYS A 7 27.67 -11.63 20.55
C LYS A 7 26.42 -12.48 20.34
N LYS A 8 25.86 -12.99 21.44
CA LYS A 8 24.55 -13.64 21.49
C LYS A 8 23.54 -12.60 21.00
N ARG A 9 23.13 -12.69 19.73
CA ARG A 9 22.03 -11.89 19.19
C ARG A 9 20.80 -12.20 20.04
N MET A 10 20.41 -11.26 20.90
CA MET A 10 19.12 -11.32 21.57
C MET A 10 18.06 -11.35 20.47
N PRO A 11 17.03 -12.21 20.56
CA PRO A 11 15.94 -12.17 19.60
C PRO A 11 15.33 -10.76 19.66
N SER A 12 15.36 -10.05 18.53
CA SER A 12 14.54 -8.85 18.37
C SER A 12 13.09 -9.27 18.59
N ILE A 13 12.38 -8.61 19.49
CA ILE A 13 10.92 -8.72 19.51
C ILE A 13 10.45 -8.04 18.23
N ASP A 14 10.06 -8.86 17.25
CA ASP A 14 9.40 -8.37 16.04
C ASP A 14 8.01 -7.88 16.46
N TYR A 15 7.82 -6.55 16.48
CA TYR A 15 6.49 -5.97 16.68
C TYR A 15 5.69 -6.14 15.39
N LEU A 16 4.58 -6.87 15.46
CA LEU A 16 3.68 -7.05 14.32
C LEU A 16 2.48 -6.10 14.44
N THR A 17 2.12 -5.46 13.33
CA THR A 17 0.89 -4.66 13.22
C THR A 17 0.03 -5.17 12.07
N SER A 18 -1.30 -5.11 12.21
CA SER A 18 -2.22 -5.35 11.10
C SER A 18 -2.53 -4.08 10.30
N ASP A 19 -2.07 -2.92 10.77
CA ASP A 19 -2.26 -1.66 10.05
C ASP A 19 -1.40 -1.63 8.79
N PRO A 20 -1.97 -1.52 7.59
CA PRO A 20 -1.20 -1.42 6.36
C PRO A 20 -0.55 -0.05 6.15
N ASP A 21 -0.86 0.99 6.94
CA ASP A 21 -0.53 2.40 6.63
C ASP A 21 -0.86 2.74 5.18
N LEU A 22 -2.07 2.34 4.75
CA LEU A 22 -2.52 2.53 3.38
C LEU A 22 -2.73 4.02 3.10
N HIS A 23 -2.02 4.53 2.10
CA HIS A 23 -2.13 5.91 1.64
C HIS A 23 -1.93 6.01 0.13
N LEU A 24 -2.33 7.14 -0.43
CA LEU A 24 -2.05 7.49 -1.81
C LEU A 24 -0.86 8.45 -1.85
N LEU A 25 -0.02 8.31 -2.86
CA LEU A 25 1.06 9.23 -3.17
C LEU A 25 0.84 9.78 -4.59
N LEU A 26 0.77 11.10 -4.70
CA LEU A 26 0.62 11.82 -5.95
C LEU A 26 1.98 12.04 -6.63
N GLU A 27 1.96 12.48 -7.88
CA GLU A 27 3.17 12.69 -8.70
C GLU A 27 4.06 13.83 -8.16
N ASP A 28 3.46 14.84 -7.54
CA ASP A 28 4.16 15.96 -6.88
C ASP A 28 4.73 15.58 -5.49
N GLY A 29 4.53 14.34 -5.06
CA GLY A 29 4.95 13.84 -3.75
C GLY A 29 3.94 14.09 -2.62
N ALA A 30 2.78 14.69 -2.90
CA ALA A 30 1.74 14.85 -1.90
C ALA A 30 1.17 13.50 -1.45
N LEU A 31 0.95 13.37 -0.14
CA LEU A 31 0.43 12.16 0.48
C LEU A 31 -1.02 12.38 0.92
N ILE A 32 -1.92 11.50 0.47
CA ILE A 32 -3.33 11.48 0.87
C ILE A 32 -3.60 10.26 1.74
N ARG A 33 -3.93 10.49 3.01
CA ARG A 33 -4.35 9.42 3.93
C ARG A 33 -5.82 9.08 3.70
N ALA A 34 -6.19 7.84 4.04
CA ALA A 34 -7.59 7.44 4.07
C ALA A 34 -8.34 8.36 5.06
N ALA A 35 -9.33 9.09 4.57
CA ALA A 35 -10.17 9.95 5.39
C ALA A 35 -11.08 9.11 6.30
N ARG A 36 -11.46 7.93 5.83
CA ARG A 36 -12.33 7.01 6.56
C ARG A 36 -12.09 5.56 6.13
N TRP A 37 -12.30 4.65 7.07
CA TRP A 37 -12.52 3.24 6.80
C TRP A 37 -13.99 2.87 7.03
N GLN A 38 -14.57 2.09 6.13
CA GLN A 38 -15.91 1.53 6.25
C GLN A 38 -15.86 0.03 5.96
N GLY A 39 -15.81 -0.78 7.02
CA GLY A 39 -15.51 -2.21 6.87
C GLY A 39 -14.16 -2.39 6.19
N HIS A 40 -14.16 -3.09 5.05
CA HIS A 40 -12.97 -3.34 4.24
C HIS A 40 -12.64 -2.23 3.23
N HIS A 41 -13.41 -1.14 3.19
CA HIS A 41 -13.20 -0.06 2.23
C HIS A 41 -12.46 1.11 2.85
N ALA A 42 -11.33 1.49 2.25
CA ALA A 42 -10.62 2.74 2.52
C ALA A 42 -11.12 3.85 1.58
N LEU A 43 -11.51 4.98 2.14
CA LEU A 43 -12.06 6.14 1.43
C LEU A 43 -11.05 7.29 1.44
N PHE A 44 -10.66 7.76 0.26
CA PHE A 44 -9.71 8.85 0.06
C PHE A 44 -10.41 10.02 -0.62
N MET A 45 -10.21 11.24 -0.11
CA MET A 45 -10.68 12.45 -0.77
C MET A 45 -9.59 12.94 -1.73
N LEU A 46 -9.96 13.12 -3.00
CA LEU A 46 -9.09 13.66 -4.04
C LEU A 46 -9.55 15.09 -4.36
N PRO A 47 -8.85 16.13 -3.87
CA PRO A 47 -9.21 17.52 -4.14
C PRO A 47 -8.93 17.92 -5.59
N GLU A 48 -7.97 17.24 -6.22
CA GLU A 48 -7.68 17.27 -7.64
C GLU A 48 -7.50 15.84 -8.12
N ILE A 49 -8.02 15.50 -9.29
CA ILE A 49 -7.87 14.17 -9.88
C ILE A 49 -6.56 14.13 -10.68
N PRO A 50 -5.56 13.36 -10.25
CA PRO A 50 -4.32 13.23 -11.00
C PRO A 50 -4.49 12.29 -12.19
N HIS A 51 -3.58 12.36 -13.17
CA HIS A 51 -3.54 11.39 -14.27
C HIS A 51 -3.30 9.96 -13.76
N HIS A 52 -2.47 9.82 -12.74
CA HIS A 52 -2.18 8.57 -12.06
C HIS A 52 -1.83 8.84 -10.60
N LEU A 53 -1.88 7.81 -9.77
CA LEU A 53 -1.44 7.87 -8.38
C LEU A 53 -0.81 6.55 -7.96
N TRP A 54 -0.09 6.58 -6.85
CA TRP A 54 0.50 5.38 -6.26
C TRP A 54 -0.28 4.97 -5.02
N ILE A 55 -0.73 3.72 -4.98
CA ILE A 55 -1.25 3.07 -3.79
C ILE A 55 -0.05 2.56 -3.00
N VAL A 56 0.12 3.01 -1.77
CA VAL A 56 1.27 2.67 -0.93
C VAL A 56 0.79 2.06 0.38
N SER A 57 1.45 0.98 0.78
CA SER A 57 1.23 0.29 2.05
C SER A 57 2.56 -0.22 2.60
N ARG A 58 2.55 -0.63 3.88
CA ARG A 58 3.57 -1.52 4.43
C ARG A 58 3.66 -2.79 3.59
N GLN A 59 4.87 -3.34 3.53
CA GLN A 59 5.17 -4.62 2.86
C GLN A 59 5.32 -5.71 3.91
N ASN A 60 4.67 -6.85 3.69
CA ASN A 60 4.96 -8.07 4.40
C ASN A 60 6.08 -8.82 3.66
N SER A 61 7.06 -9.33 4.40
CA SER A 61 8.17 -10.15 3.89
C SER A 61 8.12 -11.59 4.42
N HIS A 62 7.03 -11.96 5.09
CA HIS A 62 6.91 -13.22 5.83
C HIS A 62 6.55 -14.43 4.98
N PHE A 63 5.81 -14.27 3.88
CA PHE A 63 5.23 -15.42 3.17
C PHE A 63 6.25 -16.16 2.29
N SER A 64 7.26 -15.45 1.78
CA SER A 64 8.39 -16.04 1.04
C SER A 64 9.48 -14.96 0.82
N PRO A 65 10.78 -15.30 0.81
CA PRO A 65 11.87 -14.38 0.41
C PRO A 65 11.68 -13.77 -0.99
N PHE A 66 10.77 -14.32 -1.79
CA PHE A 66 10.52 -13.92 -3.17
C PHE A 66 9.14 -13.27 -3.38
N GLU A 67 8.32 -13.15 -2.33
CA GLU A 67 6.98 -12.54 -2.41
C GLU A 67 6.82 -11.42 -1.38
N GLU A 68 7.22 -10.22 -1.76
CA GLU A 68 6.89 -9.00 -1.02
C GLU A 68 5.45 -8.60 -1.34
N ARG A 69 4.52 -8.77 -0.39
CA ARG A 69 3.11 -8.42 -0.58
C ARG A 69 2.73 -7.24 0.32
N GLY A 70 2.06 -6.25 -0.24
CA GLY A 70 1.51 -5.12 0.51
C GLY A 70 0.10 -5.42 1.00
N VAL A 71 -0.89 -5.08 0.18
CA VAL A 71 -2.32 -5.31 0.41
C VAL A 71 -2.94 -5.98 -0.79
N LEU A 72 -3.94 -6.83 -0.56
CA LEU A 72 -4.77 -7.40 -1.62
C LEU A 72 -5.91 -6.42 -1.90
N ILE A 73 -5.90 -5.85 -3.10
CA ILE A 73 -6.93 -4.89 -3.51
C ILE A 73 -7.94 -5.61 -4.40
N GLY A 74 -9.22 -5.44 -4.05
CA GLY A 74 -10.38 -5.87 -4.83
C GLY A 74 -10.97 -4.71 -5.63
N ASP A 75 -12.24 -4.40 -5.38
CA ASP A 75 -12.90 -3.32 -6.11
C ASP A 75 -12.33 -1.93 -5.81
N ILE A 76 -12.16 -1.14 -6.87
CA ILE A 76 -11.80 0.27 -6.80
C ILE A 76 -12.90 1.06 -7.49
N THR A 77 -13.52 2.00 -6.76
CA THR A 77 -14.59 2.85 -7.29
C THR A 77 -14.27 4.30 -7.03
N PHE A 78 -14.26 5.10 -8.10
CA PHE A 78 -14.17 6.54 -8.03
C PHE A 78 -15.57 7.15 -8.07
N TYR A 79 -15.87 8.02 -7.11
CA TYR A 79 -17.13 8.75 -7.02
C TYR A 79 -16.89 10.24 -7.31
N ASP A 80 -17.67 10.80 -8.22
CA ASP A 80 -17.68 12.22 -8.50
C ASP A 80 -19.11 12.78 -8.58
N GLN A 81 -19.26 14.02 -9.05
CA GLN A 81 -20.56 14.66 -9.23
C GLN A 81 -21.46 13.96 -10.28
N PHE A 82 -20.89 13.12 -11.15
CA PHE A 82 -21.61 12.39 -12.20
C PHE A 82 -21.97 10.96 -11.80
N GLY A 83 -21.41 10.43 -10.70
CA GLY A 83 -21.79 9.15 -10.12
C GLY A 83 -20.59 8.29 -9.72
N ALA A 84 -20.78 6.98 -9.81
CA ALA A 84 -19.80 5.98 -9.45
C ALA A 84 -19.16 5.36 -10.71
N HIS A 85 -17.84 5.35 -10.75
CA HIS A 85 -17.01 4.86 -11.85
C HIS A 85 -16.11 3.75 -11.32
N ARG A 86 -16.31 2.52 -11.79
CA ARG A 86 -15.44 1.40 -11.41
C ARG A 86 -14.11 1.49 -12.15
N LEU A 87 -13.00 1.45 -11.42
CA LEU A 87 -11.66 1.44 -11.99
C LEU A 87 -11.12 0.01 -12.04
N THR A 88 -10.64 -0.40 -13.21
CA THR A 88 -10.14 -1.76 -13.47
C THR A 88 -8.69 -1.80 -13.94
N SER A 89 -8.03 -0.65 -14.01
CA SER A 89 -6.63 -0.53 -14.45
C SER A 89 -5.67 -1.44 -13.67
N HIS A 90 -5.91 -1.67 -12.38
CA HIS A 90 -5.14 -2.62 -11.58
C HIS A 90 -5.22 -4.06 -12.13
N LEU A 91 -6.36 -4.47 -12.66
CA LEU A 91 -6.60 -5.80 -13.22
C LEU A 91 -5.94 -6.03 -14.58
N THR A 92 -5.72 -4.96 -15.35
CA THR A 92 -5.13 -5.01 -16.70
C THR A 92 -3.67 -4.56 -16.73
N SER A 93 -3.18 -3.92 -15.67
CA SER A 93 -1.80 -3.43 -15.54
C SER A 93 -0.76 -4.53 -15.75
N VAL A 94 0.23 -4.24 -16.59
CA VAL A 94 1.37 -5.15 -16.84
C VAL A 94 2.12 -5.38 -15.52
N PRO A 95 2.56 -6.63 -15.23
CA PRO A 95 3.49 -6.89 -14.12
C PRO A 95 4.70 -5.95 -14.21
N GLY A 96 5.04 -5.26 -13.12
CA GLY A 96 6.15 -4.30 -13.06
C GLY A 96 5.79 -2.91 -12.55
N LYS A 97 4.50 -2.53 -12.57
CA LYS A 97 4.00 -1.29 -11.93
C LYS A 97 3.61 -1.50 -10.45
N GLY A 98 4.28 -2.44 -9.79
CA GLY A 98 4.02 -2.76 -8.38
C GLY A 98 2.78 -3.62 -8.10
N TRP A 99 2.14 -4.16 -9.14
CA TRP A 99 1.09 -5.16 -9.03
C TRP A 99 1.67 -6.57 -9.16
N GLY A 100 1.39 -7.43 -8.18
CA GLY A 100 1.69 -8.87 -8.22
C GLY A 100 0.74 -9.64 -9.14
N PRO A 101 0.83 -10.98 -9.17
CA PRO A 101 -0.10 -11.82 -9.92
C PRO A 101 -1.57 -11.58 -9.54
N ARG A 102 -2.49 -11.91 -10.45
CA ARG A 102 -3.93 -11.93 -10.14
C ARG A 102 -4.24 -13.01 -9.13
N GLU A 103 -5.04 -12.65 -8.13
CA GLU A 103 -5.66 -13.58 -7.19
C GLU A 103 -7.16 -13.60 -7.48
N GLY A 104 -7.63 -14.68 -8.09
CA GLY A 104 -8.97 -14.74 -8.66
C GLY A 104 -9.16 -13.79 -9.85
N SER A 105 -10.42 -13.44 -10.15
CA SER A 105 -10.78 -12.61 -11.31
C SER A 105 -10.74 -11.10 -11.02
N LEU A 106 -10.89 -10.70 -9.75
CA LEU A 106 -11.18 -9.32 -9.36
C LEU A 106 -10.19 -8.73 -8.35
N SER A 107 -9.10 -9.43 -7.99
CA SER A 107 -8.16 -8.89 -7.01
C SER A 107 -6.69 -9.11 -7.37
N ARG A 108 -5.83 -8.21 -6.86
CA ARG A 108 -4.36 -8.29 -7.02
C ARG A 108 -3.64 -7.79 -5.79
N TRP A 109 -2.60 -8.51 -5.40
CA TRP A 109 -1.66 -8.00 -4.40
C TRP A 109 -0.88 -6.81 -4.97
N THR A 110 -0.73 -5.76 -4.17
CA THR A 110 0.34 -4.77 -4.36
C THR A 110 1.66 -5.36 -3.88
N SER A 111 2.79 -4.86 -4.37
CA SER A 111 4.12 -5.10 -3.80
C SER A 111 4.49 -4.01 -2.79
N GLY A 112 3.52 -3.46 -2.06
CA GLY A 112 3.69 -2.31 -1.14
C GLY A 112 3.64 -0.94 -1.78
N ARG A 113 3.87 -0.85 -3.09
CA ARG A 113 3.59 0.34 -3.88
C ARG A 113 3.08 -0.12 -5.24
N ALA A 114 1.93 0.36 -5.69
CA ALA A 114 1.37 -0.01 -6.99
C ALA A 114 0.74 1.20 -7.70
N LEU A 115 0.92 1.29 -9.02
CA LEU A 115 0.37 2.40 -9.82
C LEU A 115 -1.12 2.18 -10.08
N LEU A 116 -1.95 3.19 -9.82
CA LEU A 116 -3.33 3.24 -10.25
C LEU A 116 -3.48 4.33 -11.32
N GLU A 117 -4.01 3.94 -12.48
CA GLU A 117 -4.40 4.85 -13.56
C GLU A 117 -5.93 4.95 -13.58
N PHE A 118 -6.47 6.13 -13.87
CA PHE A 118 -7.89 6.29 -14.12
C PHE A 118 -8.19 5.80 -15.54
N ASP A 119 -8.81 4.62 -15.64
CA ASP A 119 -9.24 4.02 -16.92
C ASP A 119 -10.62 4.51 -17.38
N CYS A 120 -11.25 5.40 -16.60
CA CYS A 120 -12.28 6.31 -17.07
C CYS A 120 -11.66 7.70 -17.29
N SER A 121 -12.20 8.49 -18.22
CA SER A 121 -11.89 9.92 -18.33
C SER A 121 -12.78 10.67 -17.33
N PRO A 122 -12.26 11.07 -16.15
CA PRO A 122 -13.09 11.71 -15.14
C PRO A 122 -13.41 13.12 -15.65
N ASN A 123 -14.69 13.45 -15.79
CA ASN A 123 -15.14 14.79 -16.20
C ASN A 123 -15.19 15.77 -15.02
N SER A 124 -14.96 15.27 -13.81
CA SER A 124 -14.89 16.06 -12.57
C SER A 124 -13.45 16.50 -12.31
N THR A 125 -13.28 17.53 -11.48
CA THR A 125 -11.96 17.97 -10.99
C THR A 125 -11.61 17.34 -9.65
N ALA A 126 -12.60 16.83 -8.90
CA ALA A 126 -12.44 16.28 -7.56
C ALA A 126 -13.39 15.09 -7.34
N GLY A 127 -13.11 14.29 -6.31
CA GLY A 127 -13.99 13.17 -5.95
C GLY A 127 -13.50 12.34 -4.78
N ILE A 128 -14.10 11.15 -4.62
CA ILE A 128 -13.76 10.19 -3.57
C ILE A 128 -13.32 8.90 -4.24
N LEU A 129 -12.14 8.40 -3.86
CA LEU A 129 -11.69 7.07 -4.24
C LEU A 129 -12.01 6.09 -3.10
N SER A 130 -12.82 5.10 -3.38
CA SER A 130 -13.10 3.97 -2.50
C SER A 130 -12.31 2.75 -2.97
N MET A 131 -11.63 2.08 -2.06
CA MET A 131 -10.78 0.93 -2.35
C MET A 131 -11.07 -0.20 -1.38
N GLU A 132 -11.50 -1.34 -1.90
CA GLU A 132 -11.68 -2.56 -1.14
C GLU A 132 -10.34 -3.21 -0.83
N VAL A 133 -10.08 -3.43 0.46
CA VAL A 133 -8.92 -4.13 0.98
C VAL A 133 -9.35 -5.52 1.43
N CYS A 134 -9.20 -6.50 0.55
CA CYS A 134 -9.62 -7.88 0.78
C CYS A 134 -8.73 -8.61 1.78
N SER A 135 -7.43 -8.26 1.82
CA SER A 135 -6.46 -8.89 2.73
C SER A 135 -5.28 -7.97 3.02
N THR A 136 -4.74 -8.11 4.23
CA THR A 136 -3.54 -7.42 4.74
C THR A 136 -2.61 -8.46 5.37
N GLY A 137 -1.34 -8.12 5.56
CA GLY A 137 -0.45 -8.95 6.38
C GLY A 137 -0.58 -8.61 7.86
N PRO A 138 0.04 -9.38 8.77
CA PRO A 138 0.82 -8.75 9.81
C PRO A 138 2.10 -8.16 9.19
N TYR A 139 2.37 -6.90 9.47
CA TYR A 139 3.55 -6.15 9.03
C TYR A 139 4.55 -6.04 10.18
N ARG A 140 5.84 -6.26 9.91
CA ARG A 140 6.91 -6.01 10.89
C ARG A 140 7.16 -4.53 11.03
N LEU A 141 7.04 -4.04 12.26
CA LEU A 141 7.62 -2.77 12.66
C LEU A 141 9.02 -3.06 13.16
N TRP A 142 10.03 -2.52 12.48
CA TRP A 142 11.36 -2.47 13.05
C TRP A 142 11.31 -1.52 14.26
N PRO A 143 11.89 -1.88 15.43
CA PRO A 143 12.02 -0.91 16.50
C PRO A 143 12.73 0.32 15.94
N HIS A 144 12.16 1.51 16.15
CA HIS A 144 12.81 2.75 15.76
C HIS A 144 14.23 2.72 16.36
N GLU A 145 15.27 2.78 15.52
CA GLU A 145 16.63 2.88 16.03
C GLU A 145 16.72 4.23 16.73
N GLU A 146 16.83 4.20 18.06
CA GLU A 146 17.00 5.41 18.86
C GLU A 146 18.26 6.11 18.33
N PRO A 147 18.20 7.41 17.98
CA PRO A 147 19.37 8.10 17.47
C PRO A 147 20.50 7.96 18.49
N GLN A 148 21.57 7.26 18.11
CA GLN A 148 22.78 7.13 18.92
C GLN A 148 23.23 8.56 19.30
N PRO A 149 23.33 8.90 20.60
CA PRO A 149 23.89 10.18 20.99
C PRO A 149 25.32 10.26 20.42
N PRO A 150 25.76 11.45 19.98
CA PRO A 150 27.08 11.61 19.37
C PRO A 150 28.15 11.07 20.32
N ALA A 151 29.08 10.28 19.77
CA ALA A 151 30.22 9.79 20.51
C ALA A 151 30.99 10.97 21.11
N VAL A 152 31.17 10.95 22.44
CA VAL A 152 31.96 11.93 23.20
C VAL A 152 33.44 11.68 23.00
#